data_AF-A0A356TLB2-F1
#
_entry.id   AF-A0A356TLB2-F1
#
_cell.length_a   1.000
_cell.length_b   1.000
_cell.length_c   1.000
_cell.angle_alpha   90.00
_cell.angle_beta   90.00
_cell.angle_gamma   90.00
#
_symmetry.space_group_name_H-M   'P 1'
#
loop_
_entity.id
_entity.type
_entity.pdbx_description
1 polymer ?
#
loop_
_entity_poly.entity_id
_entity_poly.type
_entity_poly.pdbx_seq_one_letter_code
_entity_poly.pdbx_strand_id
1 'polypeptide(L)'
;MPAEWREASRDVPLNAAVIRDGARVLDGVDPLPDRDKTPAEWVWRQPAVTILSTTLPAPGREKNAVRGKASAKLSCRVAPGQTGEALFALIEEALTTKPTGGVKVTVKKLGGGDSWLYEPKGPAFPAADRAY
;
A
#
# COMPACT_ATOMS: atom_id res chain seq x y z
N MET A 1 5.93 -3.21 -14.44
CA MET A 1 4.79 -2.46 -15.01
C MET A 1 5.05 -2.22 -16.48
N PRO A 2 4.06 -2.42 -17.37
CA PRO A 2 4.22 -2.13 -18.80
C PRO A 2 4.59 -0.66 -19.03
N ALA A 3 5.53 -0.41 -19.95
CA ALA A 3 6.02 0.95 -20.25
C ALA A 3 4.89 1.86 -20.76
N GLU A 4 4.03 1.33 -21.63
CA GLU A 4 2.88 2.04 -22.21
C GLU A 4 1.91 2.57 -21.14
N TRP A 5 1.58 1.73 -20.14
CA TRP A 5 0.70 2.16 -19.05
C TRP A 5 1.35 3.26 -18.21
N ARG A 6 2.67 3.15 -17.95
CA ARG A 6 3.40 4.17 -17.19
C ARG A 6 3.38 5.52 -17.93
N GLU A 7 3.56 5.50 -19.24
CA GLU A 7 3.49 6.73 -20.02
C GLU A 7 2.08 7.33 -20.00
N ALA A 8 1.05 6.53 -20.26
CA ALA A 8 -0.35 6.96 -20.17
C ALA A 8 -0.76 7.44 -18.76
N SER A 9 -0.09 6.96 -17.70
CA SER A 9 -0.37 7.39 -16.33
C SER A 9 -0.03 8.87 -16.08
N ARG A 10 0.78 9.50 -16.95
CA ARG A 10 1.11 10.94 -16.87
C ARG A 10 -0.06 11.82 -17.24
N ASP A 11 -0.99 11.31 -18.06
CA ASP A 11 -2.19 12.02 -18.49
C ASP A 11 -3.32 11.93 -17.46
N VAL A 12 -3.16 11.10 -16.41
CA VAL A 12 -4.13 11.03 -15.31
C VAL A 12 -4.12 12.35 -14.55
N PRO A 13 -5.27 13.02 -14.37
CA PRO A 13 -5.34 14.35 -13.77
C PRO A 13 -5.16 14.33 -12.23
N LEU A 14 -4.22 13.54 -11.72
CA LEU A 14 -3.90 13.43 -10.29
C LEU A 14 -2.72 14.37 -9.95
N ASN A 15 -2.91 15.67 -10.19
CA ASN A 15 -1.90 16.70 -9.90
C ASN A 15 -1.87 17.08 -8.40
N ALA A 16 -0.91 17.92 -8.01
CA ALA A 16 -0.72 18.30 -6.61
C ALA A 16 -1.96 18.95 -5.97
N ALA A 17 -2.73 19.76 -6.71
CA ALA A 17 -3.95 20.39 -6.18
C ALA A 17 -5.04 19.35 -5.89
N VAL A 18 -5.25 18.41 -6.83
CA VAL A 18 -6.20 17.31 -6.67
C VAL A 18 -5.80 16.41 -5.49
N ILE A 19 -4.51 16.12 -5.34
CA ILE A 19 -4.02 15.30 -4.21
C ILE A 19 -4.25 16.01 -2.88
N ARG A 20 -3.96 17.32 -2.79
CA ARG A 20 -4.17 18.08 -1.55
C ARG A 20 -5.63 18.04 -1.10
N ASP A 21 -6.55 18.31 -2.02
CA ASP A 21 -7.97 18.31 -1.73
C ASP A 21 -8.47 16.89 -1.37
N GLY A 22 -8.20 15.91 -2.25
CA GLY A 22 -8.71 14.54 -2.11
C GLY A 22 -8.13 13.78 -0.92
N ALA A 23 -6.86 14.00 -0.58
CA ALA A 23 -6.20 13.35 0.54
C ALA A 23 -6.20 14.18 1.83
N ARG A 24 -6.80 15.38 1.82
CA ARG A 24 -6.83 16.32 2.96
C ARG A 24 -5.42 16.59 3.52
N VAL A 25 -4.48 16.87 2.61
CA VAL A 25 -3.10 17.20 2.98
C VAL A 25 -3.10 18.52 3.77
N LEU A 26 -2.31 18.57 4.83
CA LEU A 26 -2.20 19.76 5.68
C LEU A 26 -1.66 20.98 4.91
N ASP A 27 -2.08 22.17 5.33
CA ASP A 27 -1.57 23.43 4.81
C ASP A 27 -0.04 23.50 4.98
N GLY A 28 0.66 23.90 3.91
CA GLY A 28 2.12 23.97 3.89
C GLY A 28 2.85 22.63 3.74
N VAL A 29 2.13 21.50 3.59
CA VAL A 29 2.75 20.18 3.36
C VAL A 29 2.59 19.77 1.91
N ASP A 30 3.68 19.48 1.20
CA ASP A 30 3.60 19.02 -0.19
C ASP A 30 3.17 17.55 -0.30
N PRO A 31 2.40 17.18 -1.35
CA PRO A 31 2.26 15.79 -1.75
C PRO A 31 3.62 15.13 -1.96
N LEU A 32 3.66 13.80 -1.89
CA LEU A 32 4.88 13.07 -2.24
C LEU A 32 5.34 13.47 -3.64
N PRO A 33 6.62 13.78 -3.83
CA PRO A 33 7.12 14.19 -5.12
C PRO A 33 7.02 13.02 -6.11
N ASP A 34 6.76 13.37 -7.37
CA ASP A 34 6.96 12.45 -8.48
C ASP A 34 8.39 11.93 -8.42
N ARG A 35 8.52 10.61 -8.37
CA ARG A 35 9.81 9.94 -8.56
C ARG A 35 9.89 9.46 -10.00
N ASP A 36 10.49 8.31 -10.22
CA ASP A 36 10.33 7.52 -11.45
C ASP A 36 8.88 7.01 -11.70
N LYS A 37 7.92 7.41 -10.84
CA LYS A 37 6.53 6.96 -10.79
C LYS A 37 5.60 8.14 -10.59
N THR A 38 4.51 8.18 -11.35
CA THR A 38 3.43 9.15 -11.22
C THR A 38 2.58 8.88 -9.97
N PRO A 39 1.80 9.86 -9.48
CA PRO A 39 0.85 9.63 -8.38
C PRO A 39 -0.16 8.53 -8.71
N ALA A 40 -0.58 8.42 -9.98
CA ALA A 40 -1.47 7.35 -10.44
C ALA A 40 -0.80 5.96 -10.33
N GLU A 41 0.49 5.85 -10.67
CA GLU A 41 1.25 4.61 -10.48
C GLU A 41 1.33 4.23 -8.99
N TRP A 42 1.65 5.20 -8.12
CA TRP A 42 1.70 4.99 -6.67
C TRP A 42 0.38 4.45 -6.12
N VAL A 43 -0.73 5.09 -6.46
CA VAL A 43 -2.04 4.75 -5.88
C VAL A 43 -2.64 3.49 -6.49
N TRP A 44 -2.38 3.17 -7.76
CA TRP A 44 -3.06 2.05 -8.41
C TRP A 44 -2.21 0.80 -8.58
N ARG A 45 -0.89 0.94 -8.74
CA ARG A 45 -0.03 -0.15 -9.22
C ARG A 45 1.16 -0.49 -8.34
N GLN A 46 1.39 0.24 -7.24
CA GLN A 46 2.42 -0.12 -6.26
C GLN A 46 1.83 -0.95 -5.10
N PRO A 47 2.62 -1.87 -4.51
CA PRO A 47 2.25 -2.48 -3.25
C PRO A 47 2.34 -1.44 -2.12
N ALA A 48 1.59 -1.67 -1.04
CA ALA A 48 1.61 -0.81 0.13
C ALA A 48 1.49 -1.65 1.40
N VAL A 49 2.11 -1.18 2.48
CA VAL A 49 2.00 -1.78 3.81
C VAL A 49 1.49 -0.72 4.77
N THR A 50 0.36 -1.00 5.43
CA THR A 50 -0.26 -0.12 6.42
C THR A 50 -0.29 -0.84 7.76
N ILE A 51 0.21 -0.17 8.81
CA ILE A 51 0.05 -0.64 10.19
C ILE A 51 -1.38 -0.30 10.63
N LEU A 52 -2.19 -1.33 10.88
CA LEU A 52 -3.58 -1.17 11.35
C LEU A 52 -3.64 -1.00 12.87
N SER A 53 -2.81 -1.75 13.59
CA SER A 53 -2.74 -1.67 15.05
C SER A 53 -1.41 -2.18 15.58
N THR A 54 -1.05 -1.77 16.78
CA THR A 54 0.11 -2.29 17.50
C THR A 54 -0.22 -2.49 18.98
N THR A 55 0.65 -3.22 19.69
CA THR A 55 0.61 -3.32 21.16
C THR A 55 1.51 -2.28 21.84
N LEU A 56 2.04 -1.30 21.10
CA LEU A 56 2.76 -0.17 21.67
C LEU A 56 1.77 0.72 22.46
N PRO A 57 2.21 1.47 23.48
CA PRO A 57 1.32 2.27 24.30
C PRO A 57 0.77 3.40 23.42
N ALA A 58 -0.50 3.74 23.64
CA ALA A 58 -1.05 4.97 23.11
C ALA A 58 -0.49 6.17 23.88
N PRO A 59 -0.45 7.37 23.26
CA PRO A 59 -0.13 8.61 23.96
C PRO A 59 -0.96 8.78 25.24
N GLY A 60 -0.32 9.17 26.34
CA GLY A 60 -0.92 9.32 27.67
C GLY A 60 -1.11 8.02 28.46
N ARG A 61 -0.70 6.86 27.91
CA ARG A 61 -0.72 5.55 28.59
C ARG A 61 0.68 4.94 28.71
N GLU A 62 1.70 5.78 28.74
CA GLU A 62 3.09 5.38 28.82
C GLU A 62 3.44 4.83 30.20
N LYS A 63 4.36 3.87 30.24
CA LYS A 63 4.99 3.37 31.46
C LYS A 63 6.48 3.17 31.17
N ASN A 64 7.34 3.60 32.09
CA ASN A 64 8.79 3.38 32.00
C ASN A 64 9.12 1.92 32.32
N ALA A 65 8.81 1.02 31.39
CA ALA A 65 9.05 -0.41 31.52
C ALA A 65 9.48 -1.03 30.18
N VAL A 66 10.45 -1.93 30.24
CA VAL A 66 10.85 -2.74 29.08
C VAL A 66 9.79 -3.81 28.84
N ARG A 67 9.32 -3.93 27.59
CA ARG A 67 8.38 -4.98 27.20
C ARG A 67 9.12 -6.18 26.63
N GLY A 68 8.74 -7.38 27.09
CA GLY A 68 9.27 -8.64 26.54
C GLY A 68 8.67 -9.05 25.18
N LYS A 69 7.57 -8.41 24.74
CA LYS A 69 6.90 -8.70 23.47
C LYS A 69 6.17 -7.47 22.93
N ALA A 70 6.09 -7.37 21.60
CA ALA A 70 5.17 -6.49 20.89
C ALA A 70 4.59 -7.21 19.66
N SER A 71 3.46 -6.73 19.15
CA SER A 71 2.91 -7.16 17.86
C SER A 71 2.28 -5.99 17.11
N ALA A 72 2.14 -6.17 15.80
CA ALA A 72 1.40 -5.28 14.92
C ALA A 72 0.51 -6.08 13.98
N LYS A 73 -0.63 -5.51 13.59
CA LYS A 73 -1.46 -6.02 12.49
C LYS A 73 -1.19 -5.16 11.27
N LEU A 74 -0.80 -5.81 10.17
CA LEU A 74 -0.52 -5.14 8.91
C LEU A 74 -1.66 -5.41 7.91
N SER A 75 -2.01 -4.40 7.12
CA SER A 75 -2.72 -4.55 5.86
C SER A 75 -1.73 -4.39 4.73
N CYS A 76 -1.66 -5.37 3.83
CA CYS A 76 -0.73 -5.36 2.72
C CYS A 76 -1.50 -5.37 1.41
N ARG A 77 -1.35 -4.32 0.62
CA ARG A 77 -1.94 -4.24 -0.72
C ARG A 77 -1.11 -5.06 -1.69
N VAL A 78 -1.76 -6.03 -2.33
CA VAL A 78 -1.19 -6.81 -3.44
C VAL A 78 -1.30 -5.99 -4.72
N ALA A 79 -0.16 -5.68 -5.34
CA ALA A 79 -0.13 -4.94 -6.59
C ALA A 79 -0.54 -5.82 -7.78
N PRO A 80 -1.07 -5.24 -8.88
CA PRO A 80 -1.39 -5.98 -10.10
C PRO A 80 -0.22 -6.85 -10.60
N GLY A 81 -0.52 -8.12 -10.88
CA GLY A 81 0.47 -9.11 -11.34
C GLY A 81 1.25 -9.80 -10.21
N GLN A 82 0.89 -9.54 -8.95
CA GLN A 82 1.37 -10.29 -7.79
C GLN A 82 0.25 -11.14 -7.19
N THR A 83 0.64 -12.25 -6.56
CA THR A 83 -0.24 -13.04 -5.69
C THR A 83 -0.05 -12.61 -4.24
N GLY A 84 -1.09 -12.78 -3.43
CA GLY A 84 -1.02 -12.55 -1.99
C GLY A 84 -0.08 -13.52 -1.28
N GLU A 85 0.17 -14.71 -1.85
CA GLU A 85 1.16 -15.65 -1.35
C GLU A 85 2.59 -15.19 -1.58
N ALA A 86 2.92 -14.73 -2.80
CA ALA A 86 4.24 -14.21 -3.11
C ALA A 86 4.57 -12.97 -2.26
N LEU A 87 3.60 -12.05 -2.09
CA LEU A 87 3.79 -10.88 -1.23
C LEU A 87 3.98 -11.29 0.24
N PHE A 88 3.23 -12.27 0.73
CA PHE A 88 3.38 -12.77 2.09
C PHE A 88 4.78 -13.35 2.34
N ALA A 89 5.28 -14.19 1.42
CA ALA A 89 6.61 -14.79 1.53
C ALA A 89 7.71 -13.72 1.60
N LEU A 90 7.63 -12.68 0.76
CA LEU A 90 8.59 -11.56 0.79
C LEU A 90 8.57 -10.81 2.13
N ILE A 91 7.38 -10.57 2.69
CA ILE A 91 7.24 -9.90 3.98
C ILE A 91 7.78 -10.78 5.11
N GLU A 92 7.46 -12.07 5.10
CA GLU A 92 7.94 -13.02 6.10
C GLU A 92 9.46 -13.12 6.07
N GLU A 93 10.07 -13.29 4.90
CA GLU A 93 11.52 -13.31 4.73
C GLU A 93 12.16 -12.02 5.24
N ALA A 94 11.66 -10.86 4.79
CA ALA A 94 12.21 -9.55 5.19
C ALA A 94 12.19 -9.34 6.71
N LEU A 95 11.18 -9.89 7.40
CA LEU A 95 11.03 -9.74 8.85
C LEU A 95 11.80 -10.81 9.65
N THR A 96 12.19 -11.93 9.05
CA THR A 96 12.75 -13.10 9.78
C THR A 96 14.21 -13.41 9.46
N THR A 97 14.76 -12.97 8.33
CA THR A 97 16.11 -13.36 7.90
C THR A 97 17.23 -12.87 8.84
N LYS A 98 17.17 -11.62 9.33
CA LYS A 98 18.19 -11.06 10.25
C LYS A 98 17.58 -10.05 11.24
N PRO A 99 16.71 -10.49 12.17
CA PRO A 99 16.17 -9.59 13.18
C PRO A 99 17.31 -9.03 14.05
N THR A 100 17.32 -7.71 14.24
CA THR A 100 18.33 -7.02 15.04
C THR A 100 18.32 -7.55 16.48
N GLY A 101 19.50 -7.74 17.06
CA GLY A 101 19.64 -8.09 18.49
C GLY A 101 19.07 -9.45 18.89
N GLY A 102 18.86 -10.37 17.95
CA GLY A 102 18.35 -11.72 18.24
C GLY A 102 16.86 -11.77 18.63
N VAL A 103 16.09 -10.72 18.28
CA VAL A 103 14.64 -10.70 18.50
C VAL A 103 13.98 -11.87 17.78
N LYS A 104 13.10 -12.58 18.49
CA LYS A 104 12.32 -13.67 17.92
C LYS A 104 11.09 -13.11 17.21
N VAL A 105 11.04 -13.28 15.89
CA VAL A 105 9.94 -12.79 15.05
C VAL A 105 9.09 -13.95 14.58
N THR A 106 7.77 -13.78 14.63
CA THR A 106 6.81 -14.71 14.04
C THR A 106 5.82 -13.92 13.22
N VAL A 107 5.63 -14.32 11.97
CA VAL A 107 4.68 -13.70 11.05
C VAL A 107 3.54 -14.69 10.81
N LYS A 108 2.30 -14.21 10.77
CA LYS A 108 1.12 -15.05 10.54
C LYS A 108 0.21 -14.39 9.51
N LYS A 109 -0.12 -15.11 8.44
CA LYS A 109 -1.17 -14.71 7.49
C LYS A 109 -2.54 -14.87 8.16
N LEU A 110 -3.32 -13.80 8.19
CA LEU A 110 -4.69 -13.81 8.76
C LEU A 110 -5.77 -13.99 7.68
N GLY A 111 -5.42 -13.77 6.42
CA GLY A 111 -6.32 -13.78 5.27
C GLY A 111 -5.74 -12.92 4.16
N GLY A 112 -6.38 -12.91 3.00
CA GLY A 112 -5.99 -12.09 1.85
C GLY A 112 -6.56 -12.63 0.55
N GLY A 113 -6.53 -11.80 -0.48
CA GLY A 113 -6.86 -12.17 -1.85
C GLY A 113 -5.73 -11.74 -2.78
N ASP A 114 -5.80 -12.22 -4.03
CA ASP A 114 -4.87 -11.82 -5.07
C ASP A 114 -5.26 -10.48 -5.70
N SER A 115 -4.29 -9.89 -6.41
CA SER A 115 -4.60 -8.75 -7.27
C SER A 115 -5.47 -9.19 -8.44
N TRP A 116 -6.33 -8.29 -8.91
CA TRP A 116 -7.08 -8.46 -10.14
C TRP A 116 -6.72 -7.35 -11.12
N LEU A 117 -6.39 -7.76 -12.34
CA LEU A 117 -6.06 -6.87 -13.45
C LEU A 117 -6.80 -7.36 -14.70
N TYR A 118 -7.44 -6.45 -15.40
CA TYR A 118 -8.17 -6.73 -16.62
C TYR A 118 -7.98 -5.58 -17.61
N GLU A 119 -8.30 -5.84 -18.88
CA GLU A 119 -8.43 -4.80 -19.90
C GLU A 119 -9.91 -4.45 -20.06
N PRO A 120 -10.31 -3.17 -19.98
CA PRO A 120 -11.71 -2.76 -20.03
C PRO A 120 -12.29 -2.87 -21.45
N LYS A 121 -12.50 -4.11 -21.90
CA LYS A 121 -13.01 -4.46 -23.23
C LYS A 121 -14.37 -5.15 -23.11
N GLY A 122 -15.23 -4.96 -24.11
CA GLY A 122 -16.54 -5.61 -24.21
C GLY A 122 -17.72 -4.65 -23.99
N PRO A 123 -18.96 -5.13 -24.22
CA PRO A 123 -20.15 -4.27 -24.30
C PRO A 123 -20.56 -3.64 -22.97
N ALA A 124 -20.08 -4.17 -21.84
CA ALA A 124 -20.39 -3.66 -20.51
C ALA A 124 -19.80 -2.28 -20.24
N PHE A 125 -18.59 -1.98 -20.73
CA PHE A 125 -17.94 -0.68 -20.48
C PHE A 125 -18.66 0.47 -21.19
N PRO A 126 -18.95 0.40 -22.51
CA PRO A 126 -19.76 1.43 -23.16
C PRO A 126 -21.18 1.53 -22.60
N ALA A 127 -21.75 0.43 -22.10
CA ALA A 127 -23.06 0.47 -21.45
C ALA A 127 -23.03 1.22 -20.12
N ALA A 128 -21.97 1.02 -19.32
CA ALA A 128 -21.75 1.77 -18.09
C ALA A 128 -21.51 3.27 -18.38
N ASP A 129 -20.68 3.59 -19.38
CA ASP A 129 -20.40 4.99 -19.76
C ASP A 129 -21.66 5.75 -20.19
N ARG A 130 -22.59 5.09 -20.90
CA ARG A 130 -23.87 5.72 -21.28
C ARG A 130 -24.84 5.95 -20.12
N ALA A 131 -24.64 5.25 -19.00
CA ALA A 131 -25.53 5.29 -17.85
C ALA A 131 -25.08 6.28 -16.76
N TYR A 132 -23.86 6.81 -16.87
CA TYR A 132 -23.28 7.81 -15.97
C TYR A 132 -23.57 9.23 -16.48
#